data_AF-A0A938JE31-F1
#
_entry.id   AF-A0A938JE31-F1
#
_cell.length_a   1.000
_cell.length_b   1.000
_cell.length_c   1.000
_cell.angle_alpha   90.00
_cell.angle_beta   90.00
_cell.angle_gamma   90.00
#
_symmetry.space_group_name_H-M   'P 1'
#
loop_
_entity.id
_entity.type
_entity.pdbx_description
1 polymer ?
#
loop_
_entity_poly.entity_id
_entity_poly.type
_entity_poly.pdbx_seq_one_letter_code
_entity_poly.pdbx_strand_id
1 'polypeptide(L)'
;LSGETSVGEHPALAVATMARIIAHVEDNALERLVPLPPDPPGSTARALTKAAVDVARAVSAASLIPFTETGSSARLIARWRTPAPILAFTPNPRVRSQLALVWGVETFLVPSVMHTDDMVVQVDRALLDIGRVTYGDRVVIVAGVPPGIPGTTNGMRVHLIGSGGKGGGV
;
A
#
# COMPACT_ATOMS: atom_id res chain seq x y z
N LEU A 1 2.05 24.27 -1.89
CA LEU A 1 1.32 25.16 -2.82
C LEU A 1 0.28 25.90 -2.01
N SER A 2 0.36 27.22 -2.01
CA SER A 2 -0.57 28.13 -1.35
C SER A 2 -1.04 29.14 -2.40
N GLY A 3 -0.39 30.31 -2.48
CA GLY A 3 -0.70 31.34 -3.47
C GLY A 3 -0.61 30.87 -4.92
N GLU A 4 0.30 29.94 -5.22
CA GLU A 4 0.50 29.39 -6.56
C GLU A 4 -0.76 28.71 -7.11
N THR A 5 -1.59 28.15 -6.24
CA THR A 5 -2.83 27.45 -6.60
C THR A 5 -4.10 28.19 -6.22
N SER A 6 -4.07 29.07 -5.22
CA SER A 6 -5.27 29.79 -4.75
C SER A 6 -5.56 31.06 -5.55
N VAL A 7 -4.53 31.82 -5.95
CA VAL A 7 -4.67 33.12 -6.64
C VAL A 7 -3.72 33.28 -7.85
N GLY A 8 -2.85 32.29 -8.11
CA GLY A 8 -1.88 32.34 -9.18
C GLY A 8 -2.48 32.19 -10.58
N GLU A 9 -1.77 32.67 -11.60
CA GLU A 9 -2.22 32.65 -13.01
C GLU A 9 -2.14 31.26 -13.66
N HIS A 10 -1.33 30.34 -13.12
CA HIS A 10 -1.09 29.01 -13.69
C HIS A 10 -1.19 27.87 -12.65
N PRO A 11 -2.34 27.70 -11.97
CA PRO A 11 -2.48 26.74 -10.87
C PRO A 11 -2.26 25.28 -11.31
N ALA A 12 -2.75 24.90 -12.50
CA ALA A 12 -2.56 23.55 -13.05
C ALA A 12 -1.08 23.26 -13.38
N LEU A 13 -0.36 24.24 -13.92
CA LEU A 13 1.06 24.11 -14.23
C LEU A 13 1.90 23.99 -12.95
N ALA A 14 1.55 24.73 -11.90
CA ALA A 14 2.23 24.64 -10.61
C ALA A 14 2.14 23.22 -10.03
N VAL A 15 0.94 22.63 -10.03
CA VAL A 15 0.73 21.24 -9.59
C VAL A 15 1.48 20.24 -10.47
N ALA A 16 1.38 20.38 -11.80
CA ALA A 16 2.05 19.48 -12.74
C ALA A 16 3.60 19.55 -12.62
N THR A 17 4.13 20.75 -12.38
CA THR A 17 5.58 20.96 -12.20
C THR A 17 6.05 20.34 -10.89
N MET A 18 5.31 20.56 -9.79
CA MET A 18 5.59 19.92 -8.50
C MET A 18 5.61 18.39 -8.63
N ALA A 19 4.59 17.80 -9.28
CA ALA A 19 4.53 16.36 -9.50
C ALA A 19 5.75 15.84 -10.30
N ARG A 20 6.16 16.56 -11.34
CA ARG A 20 7.33 16.20 -12.17
C ARG A 20 8.64 16.24 -11.39
N ILE A 21 8.83 17.25 -10.53
CA ILE A 21 10.02 17.36 -9.68
C ILE A 21 10.06 16.21 -8.68
N ILE A 22 8.94 15.93 -8.01
CA ILE A 22 8.85 14.83 -7.04
C ILE A 22 9.18 13.49 -7.70
N ALA A 23 8.52 13.16 -8.83
CA ALA A 23 8.77 11.93 -9.55
C ALA A 23 10.25 11.78 -9.96
N HIS A 24 10.85 12.85 -10.50
CA HIS A 24 12.27 12.83 -10.86
C HIS A 24 13.18 12.56 -9.66
N VAL A 25 12.92 13.17 -8.50
CA VAL A 25 13.73 12.94 -7.30
C VAL A 25 13.53 11.53 -6.75
N GLU A 26 12.29 11.03 -6.74
CA GLU A 26 11.97 9.68 -6.26
C GLU A 26 12.66 8.62 -7.13
N ASP A 27 12.64 8.75 -8.45
CA ASP A 27 13.30 7.81 -9.37
C ASP A 27 14.84 7.75 -9.18
N ASN A 28 15.47 8.85 -8.76
CA ASN A 28 16.93 8.99 -8.75
C ASN A 28 17.56 8.90 -7.35
N ALA A 29 16.78 9.11 -6.30
CA ALA A 29 17.34 9.29 -4.95
C ALA A 29 16.57 8.56 -3.83
N LEU A 30 15.50 7.83 -4.12
CA LEU A 30 14.74 7.11 -3.08
C LEU A 30 15.61 6.11 -2.29
N GLU A 31 16.52 5.42 -2.98
CA GLU A 31 17.45 4.47 -2.34
C GLU A 31 18.57 5.14 -1.55
N ARG A 32 18.78 6.44 -1.75
CA ARG A 32 19.80 7.24 -1.03
C ARG A 32 19.30 7.78 0.30
N LEU A 33 18.04 7.52 0.65
CA LEU A 33 17.48 7.93 1.93
C LEU A 33 18.22 7.26 3.07
N VAL A 34 18.43 8.04 4.15
CA VAL A 34 19.05 7.52 5.37
C VAL A 34 18.17 6.39 5.93
N PRO A 35 18.73 5.20 6.20
CA PRO A 35 17.97 4.11 6.77
C PRO A 35 17.31 4.52 8.08
N LEU A 36 16.06 4.11 8.27
CA LEU A 36 15.40 4.32 9.56
C LEU A 36 16.10 3.52 10.65
N PRO A 37 16.14 4.04 11.89
CA PRO A 37 16.61 3.25 13.02
C PRO A 37 15.73 2.00 13.20
N PRO A 38 16.30 0.92 13.77
CA PRO A 38 15.53 -0.28 14.06
C PRO A 38 14.39 0.06 15.02
N ASP A 39 13.27 -0.64 14.84
CA ASP A 39 12.13 -0.49 15.74
C ASP A 39 12.41 -1.10 17.10
N PRO A 40 11.89 -0.52 18.20
CA PRO A 40 11.97 -1.16 19.51
C PRO A 40 11.23 -2.51 19.48
N PRO A 41 11.71 -3.50 20.24
CA PRO A 41 11.08 -4.81 20.30
C PRO A 41 9.66 -4.74 20.89
N GLY A 42 8.84 -5.76 20.59
CA GLY A 42 7.53 -5.96 21.24
C GLY A 42 6.30 -5.56 20.40
N SER A 43 6.47 -4.95 19.23
CA SER A 43 5.33 -4.65 18.34
C SER A 43 5.26 -5.60 17.15
N THR A 44 4.28 -6.51 17.20
CA THR A 44 3.94 -7.43 16.10
C THR A 44 3.70 -6.69 14.79
N ALA A 45 2.90 -5.61 14.83
CA ALA A 45 2.57 -4.82 13.64
C ALA A 45 3.82 -4.21 12.97
N ARG A 46 4.76 -3.69 13.76
CA ARG A 46 6.01 -3.11 13.24
C ARG A 46 6.91 -4.19 12.64
N ALA A 47 7.10 -5.29 13.36
CA ALA A 47 7.91 -6.42 12.88
C ALA A 47 7.37 -7.00 11.58
N LEU A 48 6.05 -7.25 11.52
CA LEU A 48 5.40 -7.83 10.35
C LEU A 48 5.40 -6.88 9.15
N THR A 49 5.08 -5.60 9.34
CA THR A 49 5.08 -4.64 8.22
C THR A 49 6.48 -4.41 7.66
N LYS A 50 7.52 -4.43 8.51
CA LYS A 50 8.91 -4.44 8.05
C LYS A 50 9.23 -5.71 7.26
N ALA A 51 8.89 -6.88 7.79
CA ALA A 51 9.09 -8.15 7.10
C ALA A 51 8.35 -8.18 5.75
N ALA A 52 7.13 -7.64 5.67
CA ALA A 52 6.37 -7.56 4.43
C ALA A 52 7.07 -6.71 3.36
N VAL A 53 7.71 -5.59 3.74
CA VAL A 53 8.52 -4.78 2.83
C VAL A 53 9.70 -5.57 2.28
N ASP A 54 10.39 -6.31 3.16
CA ASP A 54 11.56 -7.10 2.77
C ASP A 54 11.15 -8.28 1.87
N VAL A 55 10.04 -8.96 2.19
CA VAL A 55 9.46 -10.02 1.36
C VAL A 55 9.02 -9.49 0.00
N ALA A 56 8.31 -8.35 -0.04
CA ALA A 56 7.88 -7.74 -1.30
C ALA A 56 9.06 -7.45 -2.23
N ARG A 57 10.17 -6.95 -1.68
CA ARG A 57 11.40 -6.77 -2.46
C ARG A 57 11.98 -8.10 -2.94
N ALA A 58 12.08 -9.09 -2.05
CA ALA A 58 12.68 -10.38 -2.36
C ALA A 58 11.92 -11.17 -3.44
N VAL A 59 10.59 -11.06 -3.48
CA VAL A 59 9.76 -11.76 -4.48
C VAL A 59 9.47 -10.91 -5.72
N SER A 60 10.04 -9.70 -5.80
CA SER A 60 9.75 -8.70 -6.82
C SER A 60 8.25 -8.45 -6.97
N ALA A 61 7.57 -8.25 -5.84
CA ALA A 61 6.14 -8.03 -5.83
C ALA A 61 5.77 -6.77 -6.60
N ALA A 62 4.74 -6.87 -7.45
CA ALA A 62 4.16 -5.77 -8.19
C ALA A 62 3.55 -4.72 -7.25
N SER A 63 3.06 -5.12 -6.07
CA SER A 63 2.47 -4.20 -5.08
C SER A 63 2.42 -4.77 -3.66
N LEU A 64 2.40 -3.88 -2.68
CA LEU A 64 2.11 -4.13 -1.26
C LEU A 64 0.69 -3.69 -0.94
N ILE A 65 -0.11 -4.57 -0.35
CA ILE A 65 -1.55 -4.37 -0.18
C ILE A 65 -1.92 -4.45 1.31
N PRO A 66 -1.84 -3.33 2.05
CA PRO A 66 -2.32 -3.28 3.42
C PRO A 66 -3.86 -3.15 3.48
N PHE A 67 -4.52 -4.14 4.07
CA PHE A 67 -5.88 -3.98 4.58
C PHE A 67 -5.85 -3.26 5.92
N THR A 68 -6.65 -2.21 6.07
CA THR A 68 -6.58 -1.35 7.26
C THR A 68 -7.89 -0.66 7.63
N GLU A 69 -8.23 -0.73 8.92
CA GLU A 69 -9.38 -0.03 9.52
C GLU A 69 -9.06 1.38 10.01
N THR A 70 -7.79 1.64 10.35
CA THR A 70 -7.33 2.91 10.94
C THR A 70 -6.22 3.58 10.15
N GLY A 71 -5.71 2.92 9.10
CA GLY A 71 -4.55 3.35 8.32
C GLY A 71 -3.19 3.04 8.95
N SER A 72 -3.15 2.39 10.12
CA SER A 72 -1.88 2.10 10.83
C SER A 72 -0.93 1.23 9.99
N SER A 73 -1.41 0.13 9.41
CA SER A 73 -0.60 -0.76 8.56
C SER A 73 0.01 -0.02 7.37
N ALA A 74 -0.80 0.77 6.65
CA ALA A 74 -0.33 1.53 5.49
C ALA A 74 0.76 2.54 5.87
N ARG A 75 0.58 3.26 6.99
CA ARG A 75 1.58 4.20 7.51
C ARG A 75 2.88 3.51 7.94
N LEU A 76 2.77 2.34 8.58
CA LEU A 76 3.92 1.54 9.00
C LEU A 76 4.71 0.95 7.81
N ILE A 77 4.04 0.66 6.70
CA ILE A 77 4.71 0.25 5.46
C ILE A 77 5.35 1.48 4.78
N ALA A 78 4.59 2.58 4.62
CA ALA A 78 5.03 3.77 3.88
C ALA A 78 6.30 4.43 4.44
N ARG A 79 6.53 4.38 5.75
CA ARG A 79 7.77 4.92 6.36
C ARG A 79 9.04 4.26 5.80
N TRP A 80 8.97 3.03 5.31
CA TRP A 80 10.13 2.31 4.76
C TRP A 80 10.48 2.73 3.34
N ARG A 81 9.70 3.63 2.71
CA ARG A 81 10.01 4.24 1.42
C ARG A 81 10.36 3.22 0.34
N THR A 82 9.59 2.13 0.31
CA THR A 82 9.79 1.03 -0.63
C THR A 82 9.40 1.45 -2.06
N PRO A 83 10.13 1.01 -3.10
CA PRO A 83 9.74 1.26 -4.49
C PRO A 83 8.44 0.56 -4.91
N ALA A 84 8.10 -0.56 -4.24
CA ALA A 84 6.87 -1.29 -4.54
C ALA A 84 5.64 -0.42 -4.19
N PRO A 85 4.71 -0.19 -5.13
CA PRO A 85 3.49 0.57 -4.88
C PRO A 85 2.71 0.07 -3.66
N ILE A 86 2.21 0.98 -2.83
CA ILE A 86 1.39 0.64 -1.66
C ILE A 86 -0.08 0.90 -2.00
N LEU A 87 -0.85 -0.16 -2.17
CA LEU A 87 -2.26 -0.11 -2.54
C LEU A 87 -3.09 -0.45 -1.30
N ALA A 88 -3.48 0.57 -0.53
CA ALA A 88 -4.16 0.41 0.76
C ALA A 88 -5.67 0.20 0.60
N PHE A 89 -6.18 -0.88 1.18
CA PHE A 89 -7.58 -1.25 1.14
C PHE A 89 -8.24 -0.92 2.48
N THR A 90 -9.34 -0.18 2.45
CA THR A 90 -10.05 0.21 3.68
C THR A 90 -11.57 0.29 3.44
N PRO A 91 -12.41 -0.07 4.42
CA PRO A 91 -13.85 0.18 4.35
C PRO A 91 -14.25 1.59 4.77
N ASN A 92 -13.30 2.36 5.32
CA ASN A 92 -13.60 3.65 5.93
C ASN A 92 -13.21 4.82 5.00
N PRO A 93 -14.19 5.59 4.47
CA PRO A 93 -13.91 6.74 3.61
C PRO A 93 -13.03 7.81 4.27
N ARG A 94 -13.12 7.97 5.60
CA ARG A 94 -12.26 8.91 6.34
C ARG A 94 -10.81 8.46 6.31
N VAL A 95 -10.56 7.17 6.50
CA VAL A 95 -9.20 6.60 6.44
C VAL A 95 -8.64 6.70 5.04
N ARG A 96 -9.46 6.45 4.01
CA ARG A 96 -9.10 6.69 2.60
C ARG A 96 -8.55 8.11 2.39
N SER A 97 -9.31 9.12 2.80
CA SER A 97 -8.90 10.52 2.66
C SER A 97 -7.65 10.88 3.49
N GLN A 98 -7.50 10.31 4.68
CA GLN A 98 -6.30 10.53 5.50
C GLN A 98 -5.05 9.90 4.89
N LEU A 99 -5.20 8.72 4.29
CA LEU A 99 -4.08 8.00 3.66
C LEU A 99 -3.66 8.62 2.32
N ALA A 100 -4.50 9.41 1.66
CA ALA A 100 -4.12 10.17 0.47
C ALA A 100 -3.00 11.20 0.70
N LEU A 101 -2.72 11.55 1.97
CA LEU A 101 -1.60 12.41 2.37
C LEU A 101 -0.36 11.61 2.80
N VAL A 102 -0.45 10.27 2.84
CA VAL A 102 0.66 9.40 3.22
C VAL A 102 1.46 9.07 1.97
N TRP A 103 2.78 9.24 2.06
CA TRP A 103 3.68 9.02 0.94
C TRP A 103 3.54 7.62 0.33
N GLY A 104 3.52 7.56 -1.00
CA GLY A 104 3.53 6.30 -1.76
C GLY A 104 2.27 5.43 -1.61
N VAL A 105 1.23 5.94 -0.95
CA VAL A 105 -0.02 5.19 -0.70
C VAL A 105 -1.10 5.63 -1.68
N GLU A 106 -1.56 4.69 -2.50
CA GLU A 106 -2.82 4.76 -3.23
C GLU A 106 -3.90 4.04 -2.41
N THR A 107 -5.14 4.52 -2.44
CA THR A 107 -6.18 4.02 -1.54
C THR A 107 -7.42 3.56 -2.28
N PHE A 108 -7.98 2.44 -1.82
CA PHE A 108 -9.15 1.80 -2.40
C PHE A 108 -10.20 1.59 -1.32
N LEU A 109 -11.43 2.06 -1.60
CA LEU A 109 -12.56 1.83 -0.73
C LEU A 109 -13.16 0.46 -1.06
N VAL A 110 -13.15 -0.46 -0.10
CA VAL A 110 -13.67 -1.83 -0.28
C VAL A 110 -14.58 -2.22 0.88
N PRO A 111 -15.58 -3.09 0.66
CA PRO A 111 -16.40 -3.60 1.76
C PRO A 111 -15.56 -4.37 2.78
N SER A 112 -15.93 -4.29 4.06
CA SER A 112 -15.35 -5.15 5.09
C SER A 112 -15.61 -6.62 4.78
N VAL A 113 -14.63 -7.47 5.09
CA VAL A 113 -14.73 -8.93 4.94
C VAL A 113 -14.44 -9.61 6.27
N MET A 114 -14.96 -10.82 6.45
CA MET A 114 -14.80 -11.61 7.67
C MET A 114 -13.71 -12.68 7.54
N HIS A 115 -13.33 -13.04 6.31
CA HIS A 115 -12.35 -14.09 6.05
C HIS A 115 -11.19 -13.58 5.18
N THR A 116 -10.00 -14.11 5.42
CA THR A 116 -8.78 -13.74 4.69
C THR A 116 -8.83 -14.14 3.22
N ASP A 117 -9.55 -15.21 2.87
CA ASP A 117 -9.72 -15.62 1.47
C ASP A 117 -10.59 -14.64 0.69
N ASP A 118 -11.57 -14.00 1.34
CA ASP A 118 -12.37 -12.94 0.71
C ASP A 118 -11.50 -11.71 0.37
N MET A 119 -10.48 -11.42 1.18
CA MET A 119 -9.52 -10.35 0.88
C MET A 119 -8.77 -10.61 -0.43
N VAL A 120 -8.38 -11.85 -0.68
CA VAL A 120 -7.66 -12.23 -1.91
C VAL A 120 -8.55 -12.03 -3.14
N VAL A 121 -9.81 -12.46 -3.06
CA VAL A 121 -10.78 -12.25 -4.15
C VAL A 121 -11.05 -10.77 -4.38
N GLN A 122 -11.12 -9.97 -3.31
CA GLN A 122 -11.26 -8.51 -3.43
C GLN A 122 -10.05 -7.87 -4.11
N VAL A 123 -8.83 -8.30 -3.77
CA VAL A 123 -7.60 -7.82 -4.39
C VAL A 123 -7.59 -8.13 -5.89
N ASP A 124 -7.83 -9.38 -6.27
CA ASP A 124 -7.82 -9.79 -7.67
C ASP A 124 -8.80 -8.94 -8.48
N ARG A 125 -10.06 -8.84 -8.02
CA ARG A 125 -11.08 -8.05 -8.72
C ARG A 125 -10.70 -6.57 -8.79
N ALA A 126 -10.44 -5.94 -7.64
CA ALA A 126 -10.23 -4.51 -7.58
C ALA A 126 -9.01 -4.04 -8.38
N LEU A 127 -7.92 -4.82 -8.39
CA LEU A 127 -6.67 -4.41 -9.05
C LEU A 127 -6.61 -4.79 -10.54
N LEU A 128 -7.23 -5.91 -10.94
CA LEU A 128 -7.35 -6.26 -12.37
C LEU A 128 -8.27 -5.28 -13.09
N ASP A 129 -9.40 -4.91 -12.48
CA ASP A 129 -10.40 -4.03 -13.12
C ASP A 129 -9.84 -2.63 -13.43
N ILE A 130 -8.90 -2.14 -12.61
CA ILE A 130 -8.27 -0.81 -12.78
C ILE A 130 -6.91 -0.87 -13.49
N GLY A 131 -6.46 -2.06 -13.90
CA GLY A 131 -5.19 -2.25 -14.60
C GLY A 131 -3.94 -1.95 -13.77
N ARG A 132 -4.02 -2.09 -12.44
CA ARG A 132 -2.85 -1.91 -11.54
C ARG A 132 -1.97 -3.15 -11.44
N VAL A 133 -2.53 -4.31 -11.76
CA VAL A 133 -1.83 -5.60 -11.81
C VAL A 133 -2.32 -6.40 -13.01
N THR A 134 -1.57 -7.42 -13.38
CA THR A 134 -1.89 -8.39 -14.42
C THR A 134 -1.90 -9.81 -13.86
N TYR A 135 -2.52 -10.74 -14.57
CA TYR A 135 -2.49 -12.15 -14.21
C TYR A 135 -1.05 -12.66 -14.10
N GLY A 136 -0.74 -13.35 -13.01
CA GLY A 136 0.62 -13.85 -12.75
C GLY A 136 1.53 -12.87 -12.00
N ASP A 137 1.10 -11.63 -11.75
CA ASP A 137 1.84 -10.74 -10.86
C ASP A 137 1.82 -11.26 -9.42
N ARG A 138 2.93 -11.08 -8.71
CA ARG A 138 3.00 -11.35 -7.27
C ARG A 138 2.65 -10.10 -6.50
N VAL A 139 1.78 -10.23 -5.51
CA VAL A 139 1.47 -9.15 -4.56
C VAL A 139 1.66 -9.63 -3.13
N VAL A 140 1.96 -8.70 -2.23
CA VAL A 140 2.08 -9.01 -0.80
C VAL A 140 0.94 -8.34 -0.05
N ILE A 141 0.03 -9.15 0.47
CA ILE A 141 -1.12 -8.71 1.27
C ILE A 141 -0.71 -8.65 2.74
N VAL A 142 -1.06 -7.57 3.43
CA VAL A 142 -0.83 -7.39 4.87
C VAL A 142 -2.15 -7.06 5.54
N ALA A 143 -2.52 -7.81 6.58
CA ALA A 143 -3.81 -7.63 7.26
C ALA A 143 -3.73 -7.99 8.75
N GLY A 144 -4.79 -7.64 9.48
CA GLY A 144 -5.10 -8.28 10.76
C GLY A 144 -5.93 -9.54 10.51
N VAL A 145 -5.60 -10.61 11.23
CA VAL A 145 -6.31 -11.89 11.21
C VAL A 145 -6.77 -12.19 12.64
N PRO A 146 -8.08 -12.25 12.90
CA PRO A 146 -9.17 -12.11 11.94
C PRO A 146 -9.34 -10.68 11.39
N PRO A 147 -9.86 -10.52 10.16
CA PRO A 147 -10.20 -9.24 9.56
C PRO A 147 -11.15 -8.37 10.40
N GLY A 148 -11.12 -7.05 10.16
CA GLY A 148 -12.08 -6.10 10.73
C GLY A 148 -11.81 -5.66 12.17
N ILE A 149 -10.76 -6.17 12.83
CA ILE A 149 -10.37 -5.75 14.18
C ILE A 149 -9.25 -4.71 14.11
N PRO A 150 -9.50 -3.43 14.49
CA PRO A 150 -8.48 -2.39 14.51
C PRO A 150 -7.24 -2.77 15.34
N GLY A 151 -6.05 -2.40 14.86
CA GLY A 151 -4.80 -2.54 15.61
C GLY A 151 -4.18 -3.94 15.63
N THR A 152 -4.76 -4.92 14.92
CA THR A 152 -4.34 -6.33 14.97
C THR A 152 -3.46 -6.78 13.81
N THR A 153 -2.67 -5.89 13.20
CA THR A 153 -1.80 -6.25 12.06
C THR A 153 -0.83 -7.37 12.44
N ASN A 154 -1.09 -8.58 11.96
CA ASN A 154 -0.39 -9.80 12.38
C ASN A 154 -0.26 -10.87 11.26
N GLY A 155 -0.85 -10.66 10.09
CA GLY A 155 -0.81 -11.60 8.97
C GLY A 155 -0.27 -10.98 7.68
N MET A 156 0.53 -11.75 6.95
CA MET A 156 0.94 -11.42 5.58
C MET A 156 0.78 -12.64 4.66
N ARG A 157 0.47 -12.40 3.39
CA ARG A 157 0.35 -13.45 2.36
C ARG A 157 0.99 -12.97 1.07
N VAL A 158 1.90 -13.76 0.51
CA VAL A 158 2.33 -13.61 -0.88
C VAL A 158 1.28 -14.28 -1.75
N HIS A 159 0.71 -13.55 -2.71
CA HIS A 159 -0.37 -14.01 -3.56
C HIS A 159 -0.01 -13.83 -5.03
N LEU A 160 -0.38 -14.80 -5.86
CA LEU A 160 -0.22 -14.74 -7.30
C LEU A 160 -1.57 -14.34 -7.91
N ILE A 161 -1.65 -13.18 -8.55
CA ILE A 161 -2.90 -12.65 -9.11
C ILE A 161 -3.54 -13.66 -10.05
N GLY A 162 -4.82 -13.96 -9.81
CA GLY A 162 -5.63 -14.92 -10.59
C GLY A 162 -5.50 -16.39 -10.17
N SER A 163 -4.63 -16.72 -9.21
CA SER A 163 -4.53 -18.10 -8.67
C SER A 163 -5.64 -18.46 -7.68
N GLY A 164 -6.43 -17.48 -7.23
CA GLY A 164 -7.50 -17.65 -6.24
C GLY A 164 -8.79 -18.27 -6.77
N GLY A 165 -8.89 -18.53 -8.09
CA GLY A 165 -9.98 -19.29 -8.68
C GLY A 165 -9.74 -20.79 -8.53
N LYS A 166 -10.77 -21.57 -8.16
CA LYS A 166 -10.76 -23.04 -7.99
C LYS A 166 -9.72 -23.74 -8.89
N GLY A 167 -8.56 -24.09 -8.34
CA GLY A 167 -7.53 -24.88 -9.03
C GLY A 167 -6.08 -24.40 -8.91
N GLY A 168 -5.79 -23.27 -8.27
CA GLY A 168 -4.42 -22.75 -8.15
C GLY A 168 -3.66 -23.22 -6.91
N GLY A 169 -3.56 -24.53 -6.68
CA GLY A 169 -2.55 -25.08 -5.76
C GLY A 169 -1.21 -25.15 -6.48
N VAL A 170 -0.17 -24.59 -5.86
CA VAL A 170 1.20 -25.02 -6.14
C VAL A 170 1.39 -26.42 -5.55
#